data_AF-A0A4Q2JKE7-F1
#
_entry.id   AF-A0A4Q2JKE7-F1
#
_cell.length_a   1.000
_cell.length_b   1.000
_cell.length_c   1.000
_cell.angle_alpha   90.00
_cell.angle_beta   90.00
_cell.angle_gamma   90.00
#
_symmetry.space_group_name_H-M   'P 1'
#
loop_
_entity.id
_entity.type
_entity.pdbx_description
1 polymer ?
#
loop_
_entity_poly.entity_id
_entity_poly.type
_entity_poly.pdbx_seq_one_letter_code
_entity_poly.pdbx_strand_id
1 'polypeptide(L)'
;MPRQEPSDEAIEDAAAANAHGEPAPGTLGVDGEAVPSDAPTDASAAPWWRRRPPADHDRLARGIWWAGHVQLFIALGLLIVCGAIVVVGIARNDQGLSLSVLGLAMAGPFAASGVMLRASSGWRRYWGRTDRRNWAPRVLVLAATVVGIAIVSIVATIVIAYLLLVFVWSWSWSLSN
;
A
#
# COMPACT_ATOMS: atom_id res chain seq x y z
N MET A 1 -1.39 48.66 -24.07
CA MET A 1 -2.30 48.18 -23.01
C MET A 1 -1.67 46.95 -22.38
N PRO A 2 -1.34 46.95 -21.08
CA PRO A 2 -0.77 45.78 -20.42
C PRO A 2 -1.84 44.68 -20.28
N ARG A 3 -1.45 43.44 -20.59
CA ARG A 3 -2.30 42.25 -20.49
C ARG A 3 -2.44 41.90 -19.00
N GLN A 4 -3.66 41.96 -18.47
CA GLN A 4 -3.96 41.50 -17.11
C GLN A 4 -3.76 39.99 -17.05
N GLU A 5 -2.75 39.53 -16.32
CA GLU A 5 -2.64 38.12 -15.98
C GLU A 5 -3.66 37.78 -14.89
N PRO A 6 -4.39 36.66 -15.04
CA PRO A 6 -5.36 36.24 -14.03
C PRO A 6 -4.64 36.02 -12.70
N SER A 7 -5.20 36.58 -11.62
CA SER A 7 -4.67 36.39 -10.27
C SER A 7 -4.72 34.90 -9.89
N ASP A 8 -3.72 34.43 -9.14
CA ASP A 8 -3.64 33.04 -8.69
C ASP A 8 -4.91 32.59 -7.94
N GLU A 9 -5.60 33.52 -7.27
CA GLU A 9 -6.92 33.29 -6.64
C GLU A 9 -8.01 32.88 -7.65
N ALA A 10 -8.02 33.44 -8.86
CA ALA A 10 -9.00 33.11 -9.89
C ALA A 10 -8.76 31.70 -10.48
N ILE A 11 -7.52 31.20 -10.44
CA ILE A 11 -7.17 29.86 -10.88
C ILE A 11 -7.56 28.83 -9.81
N GLU A 12 -7.37 29.16 -8.53
CA GLU A 12 -7.74 28.28 -7.42
C GLU A 12 -9.27 28.14 -7.28
N ASP A 13 -10.03 29.22 -7.49
CA ASP A 13 -11.49 29.19 -7.47
C ASP A 13 -12.07 28.42 -8.67
N ALA A 14 -11.47 28.53 -9.86
CA ALA A 14 -11.88 27.74 -11.04
C ALA A 14 -11.57 26.25 -10.89
N ALA A 15 -10.50 25.88 -10.17
CA ALA A 15 -10.18 24.50 -9.85
C ALA A 15 -11.12 23.91 -8.79
N ALA A 16 -11.54 24.71 -7.81
CA ALA A 16 -12.51 24.31 -6.79
C ALA A 16 -13.93 24.12 -7.38
N ALA A 17 -14.33 24.97 -8.33
CA ALA A 17 -15.63 24.85 -9.01
C ALA A 17 -15.76 23.56 -9.84
N ASN A 18 -14.66 23.06 -10.42
CA ASN A 18 -14.67 21.80 -11.17
C ASN A 18 -14.62 20.53 -10.29
N ALA A 19 -14.28 20.66 -9.00
CA ALA A 19 -14.27 19.54 -8.07
C ALA A 19 -15.67 19.24 -7.48
N HIS A 20 -16.55 20.23 -7.50
CA HIS A 20 -17.97 20.10 -7.17
C HIS A 20 -18.79 20.00 -8.45
N GLY A 21 -18.65 18.88 -9.15
CA GLY A 21 -19.54 18.52 -10.26
C GLY A 21 -20.96 18.31 -9.74
N GLU A 22 -21.72 19.39 -9.58
CA GLU A 22 -23.16 19.32 -9.73
C GLU A 22 -23.46 19.03 -11.20
N PRO A 23 -24.08 17.88 -11.52
CA PRO A 23 -24.52 17.62 -12.88
C PRO A 23 -25.57 18.67 -13.27
N ALA A 24 -25.33 19.33 -14.41
CA ALA A 24 -26.23 20.33 -14.96
C ALA A 24 -27.67 19.77 -15.07
N PRO A 25 -28.70 20.49 -14.58
CA PRO A 25 -30.07 20.06 -14.74
C PRO A 25 -30.53 20.41 -16.16
N GLY A 26 -30.45 19.46 -17.09
CA GLY A 26 -31.02 19.68 -18.42
C GLY A 26 -30.43 18.84 -19.55
N THR A 27 -30.57 17.53 -19.46
CA THR A 27 -30.70 16.69 -20.67
C THR A 27 -31.88 15.77 -20.47
N LEU A 28 -33.08 16.29 -20.78
CA LEU A 28 -34.28 15.48 -21.04
C LEU A 28 -34.03 14.72 -22.35
N GLY A 29 -33.29 13.61 -22.23
CA GLY A 29 -33.21 12.57 -23.23
C GLY A 29 -34.45 11.71 -23.14
N VAL A 30 -35.32 11.90 -24.11
CA VAL A 30 -36.37 10.97 -24.54
C VAL A 30 -35.68 9.65 -24.87
N ASP A 31 -35.82 8.65 -24.00
CA ASP A 31 -36.11 7.24 -24.30
C ASP A 31 -35.93 6.41 -23.03
N GLY A 32 -37.03 5.80 -22.59
CA GLY A 32 -37.12 5.02 -21.37
C GLY A 32 -36.45 3.66 -21.50
N GLU A 33 -35.12 3.66 -21.44
CA GLU A 33 -34.37 2.47 -21.06
C GLU A 33 -33.83 2.69 -19.66
N ALA A 34 -34.51 2.07 -18.68
CA ALA A 34 -34.06 2.04 -17.30
C ALA A 34 -32.69 1.35 -17.28
N VAL A 35 -31.62 2.15 -17.36
CA VAL A 35 -30.27 1.68 -17.04
C VAL A 35 -30.35 1.13 -15.63
N PRO A 36 -30.11 -0.17 -15.39
CA PRO A 36 -30.15 -0.73 -14.05
C PRO A 36 -29.09 -0.01 -13.22
N SER A 37 -29.56 0.90 -12.36
CA SER A 37 -28.76 1.75 -11.48
C SER A 37 -28.22 0.99 -10.26
N ASP A 38 -28.07 -0.33 -10.36
CA ASP A 38 -27.76 -1.22 -9.23
C ASP A 38 -26.62 -2.20 -9.55
N ALA A 39 -25.58 -1.73 -10.23
CA ALA A 39 -24.27 -2.36 -10.07
C ALA A 39 -23.53 -1.58 -8.98
N PRO A 40 -23.55 -2.02 -7.70
CA PRO A 40 -22.54 -1.54 -6.76
C PRO A 40 -21.21 -1.80 -7.44
N THR A 41 -20.51 -0.74 -7.83
CA THR A 41 -19.16 -0.85 -8.36
C THR A 41 -18.34 -1.27 -7.17
N ASP A 42 -18.26 -2.58 -6.97
CA ASP A 42 -17.58 -3.20 -5.87
C ASP A 42 -16.12 -2.76 -5.98
N ALA A 43 -15.74 -1.73 -5.24
CA ALA A 43 -14.36 -1.22 -5.22
C ALA A 43 -13.37 -2.32 -4.75
N SER A 44 -13.91 -3.40 -4.18
CA SER A 44 -13.25 -4.67 -3.89
C SER A 44 -12.82 -5.45 -5.15
N ALA A 45 -13.56 -5.35 -6.26
CA ALA A 45 -13.28 -6.03 -7.53
C ALA A 45 -12.09 -5.43 -8.31
N ALA A 46 -11.73 -4.18 -8.03
CA ALA A 46 -10.56 -3.57 -8.65
C ALA A 46 -9.26 -4.25 -8.16
N PRO A 47 -8.31 -4.56 -9.08
CA PRO A 47 -7.02 -5.09 -8.70
C PRO A 47 -6.30 -4.18 -7.71
N TRP A 48 -5.57 -4.75 -6.75
CA TRP A 48 -5.07 -4.03 -5.57
C TRP A 48 -4.21 -2.80 -5.89
N TRP A 49 -3.53 -2.79 -7.04
CA TRP A 49 -2.66 -1.73 -7.56
C TRP A 49 -3.41 -0.58 -8.26
N ARG A 50 -4.69 -0.77 -8.61
CA ARG A 50 -5.57 0.29 -9.15
C ARG A 50 -6.58 0.81 -8.13
N ARG A 51 -6.66 0.19 -6.95
CA ARG A 51 -7.56 0.65 -5.89
C ARG A 51 -7.21 2.08 -5.53
N ARG A 52 -8.22 2.92 -5.30
CA ARG A 52 -8.06 4.27 -4.76
C ARG A 52 -8.32 4.25 -3.25
N PRO A 53 -7.80 5.22 -2.48
CA PRO A 53 -8.24 5.37 -1.10
C PRO A 53 -9.75 5.65 -1.08
N PRO A 54 -10.51 5.02 -0.16
CA PRO A 54 -11.91 5.35 0.08
C PRO A 54 -12.16 6.86 0.22
N ALA A 55 -13.26 7.34 -0.36
CA ALA A 55 -13.57 8.76 -0.44
C ALA A 55 -13.81 9.41 0.93
N ASP A 56 -14.18 8.61 1.93
CA ASP A 56 -14.43 9.04 3.30
C ASP A 56 -13.16 9.13 4.17
N HIS A 57 -11.97 8.88 3.62
CA HIS A 57 -10.72 9.04 4.35
C HIS A 57 -10.29 10.52 4.48
N ASP A 58 -9.99 10.92 5.72
CA ASP A 58 -9.28 12.17 6.02
C ASP A 58 -7.89 12.22 5.35
N ARG A 59 -7.28 13.42 5.26
CA ARG A 59 -5.93 13.62 4.67
C ARG A 59 -4.88 12.67 5.26
N LEU A 60 -4.88 12.46 6.58
CA LEU A 60 -3.93 11.57 7.26
C LEU A 60 -4.18 10.09 6.91
N ALA A 61 -5.44 9.65 6.94
CA ALA A 61 -5.78 8.26 6.61
C ALA A 61 -5.47 7.94 5.14
N ARG A 62 -5.66 8.91 4.23
CA ARG A 62 -5.19 8.82 2.84
C ARG A 62 -3.66 8.69 2.76
N GLY A 63 -2.93 9.47 3.57
CA GLY A 63 -1.47 9.35 3.67
C GLY A 63 -1.01 7.97 4.11
N ILE A 64 -1.62 7.41 5.16
CA ILE A 64 -1.33 6.06 5.66
C ILE A 64 -1.66 5.00 4.60
N TRP A 65 -2.81 5.15 3.93
CA TRP A 65 -3.22 4.26 2.86
C TRP A 65 -2.21 4.24 1.70
N TRP A 66 -1.72 5.42 1.27
CA TRP A 66 -0.71 5.55 0.22
C TRP A 66 0.65 5.01 0.66
N ALA A 67 1.06 5.25 1.92
CA ALA A 67 2.29 4.68 2.46
C ALA A 67 2.27 3.14 2.41
N GLY A 68 1.15 2.53 2.82
CA GLY A 68 0.96 1.09 2.68
C GLY A 68 0.98 0.63 1.21
N HIS A 69 0.41 1.42 0.31
CA HIS A 69 0.43 1.14 -1.13
C HIS A 69 1.85 1.15 -1.72
N VAL A 70 2.68 2.14 -1.34
CA VAL A 70 4.09 2.22 -1.74
C VAL A 70 4.89 1.04 -1.18
N GLN A 71 4.67 0.65 0.07
CA GLN A 71 5.33 -0.52 0.65
C GLN A 71 5.03 -1.82 -0.10
N LEU A 72 3.80 -2.00 -0.60
CA LEU A 72 3.45 -3.15 -1.44
C LEU A 72 4.22 -3.16 -2.77
N PHE A 73 4.43 -1.99 -3.39
CA PHE A 73 5.26 -1.88 -4.59
C PHE A 73 6.73 -2.18 -4.30
N ILE A 74 7.27 -1.70 -3.17
CA ILE A 74 8.65 -2.03 -2.75
C ILE A 74 8.78 -3.54 -2.54
N ALA A 75 7.83 -4.16 -1.84
CA ALA A 75 7.82 -5.61 -1.63
C ALA A 75 7.78 -6.39 -2.96
N LEU A 76 6.93 -5.98 -3.89
CA LEU A 76 6.83 -6.59 -5.21
C LEU A 76 8.13 -6.41 -6.01
N GLY A 77 8.72 -5.21 -5.96
CA GLY A 77 10.00 -4.92 -6.61
C GLY A 77 11.13 -5.78 -6.06
N LEU A 78 11.24 -5.90 -4.73
CA LEU A 78 12.20 -6.79 -4.07
C LEU A 78 11.98 -8.24 -4.48
N LEU A 79 10.73 -8.72 -4.47
CA LEU A 79 10.43 -10.10 -4.85
C LEU A 79 10.86 -10.41 -6.30
N ILE A 80 10.53 -9.52 -7.25
CA ILE A 80 10.85 -9.72 -8.66
C ILE A 80 12.35 -9.59 -8.91
N VAL A 81 12.97 -8.49 -8.48
CA VAL A 81 14.38 -8.19 -8.76
C VAL A 81 15.28 -9.18 -8.04
N CYS A 82 15.09 -9.38 -6.73
CA CYS A 82 15.93 -10.30 -5.98
C CYS A 82 15.65 -11.75 -6.36
N GLY A 83 14.40 -12.11 -6.68
CA GLY A 83 14.06 -13.45 -7.19
C GLY A 83 14.76 -13.76 -8.50
N ALA A 84 14.77 -12.82 -9.44
CA ALA A 84 15.50 -12.96 -10.70
C ALA A 84 17.01 -13.14 -10.48
N ILE A 85 17.62 -12.36 -9.59
CA ILE A 85 19.06 -12.49 -9.30
C ILE A 85 19.35 -13.84 -8.62
N VAL A 86 18.49 -14.32 -7.72
CA VAL A 86 18.66 -15.65 -7.12
C VAL A 86 18.60 -16.75 -8.18
N VAL A 87 17.62 -16.72 -9.08
CA VAL A 87 17.50 -17.71 -10.16
C VAL A 87 18.73 -17.70 -11.07
N VAL A 88 19.22 -16.52 -11.46
CA VAL A 88 20.43 -16.36 -12.28
C VAL A 88 21.68 -16.82 -11.51
N GLY A 89 21.79 -16.48 -10.23
CA GLY A 89 22.91 -16.86 -9.36
C GLY A 89 23.01 -18.36 -9.17
N ILE A 90 21.87 -19.04 -8.97
CA ILE A 90 21.79 -20.51 -8.92
C ILE A 90 22.24 -21.10 -10.26
N ALA A 91 21.75 -20.57 -11.39
CA ALA A 91 22.12 -21.06 -12.71
C ALA A 91 23.61 -20.87 -13.06
N ARG A 92 24.27 -19.86 -12.46
CA ARG A 92 25.68 -19.52 -12.71
C ARG A 92 26.64 -20.00 -11.62
N ASN A 93 26.13 -20.60 -10.54
CA ASN A 93 26.92 -21.02 -9.37
C ASN A 93 27.74 -19.87 -8.75
N ASP A 94 27.17 -18.66 -8.74
CA ASP A 94 27.87 -17.42 -8.37
C ASP A 94 27.64 -17.03 -6.89
N GLN A 95 28.68 -16.56 -6.21
CA GLN A 95 28.67 -16.22 -4.77
C GLN A 95 27.88 -14.94 -4.42
N GLY A 96 27.36 -14.21 -5.43
CA GLY A 96 26.56 -12.99 -5.25
C GLY A 96 25.16 -13.20 -4.64
N LEU A 97 24.81 -14.44 -4.28
CA LEU A 97 23.49 -14.83 -3.76
C LEU A 97 23.10 -14.16 -2.44
N SER A 98 24.07 -13.75 -1.61
CA SER A 98 23.81 -13.28 -0.24
C SER A 98 22.93 -12.03 -0.17
N LEU A 99 23.20 -11.01 -1.00
CA LEU A 99 22.39 -9.79 -1.03
C LEU A 99 21.00 -10.01 -1.63
N SER A 100 20.87 -10.91 -2.61
CA SER A 100 19.59 -11.22 -3.24
C SER A 100 18.71 -12.05 -2.34
N VAL A 101 19.26 -13.02 -1.62
CA VAL A 101 18.53 -13.77 -0.59
C VAL A 101 18.07 -12.85 0.53
N LEU A 102 18.92 -11.90 0.96
CA LEU A 102 18.53 -10.89 1.94
C LEU A 102 17.37 -10.02 1.43
N GLY A 103 17.44 -9.54 0.19
CA GLY A 103 16.37 -8.75 -0.43
C GLY A 103 15.06 -9.53 -0.54
N LEU A 104 15.13 -10.82 -0.86
CA LEU A 104 13.97 -11.71 -0.89
C LEU A 104 13.36 -11.89 0.51
N ALA A 105 14.20 -12.07 1.53
CA ALA A 105 13.76 -12.18 2.92
C ALA A 105 13.09 -10.90 3.43
N MET A 106 13.51 -9.72 2.93
CA MET A 106 12.89 -8.44 3.26
C MET A 106 11.57 -8.19 2.53
N ALA A 107 11.32 -8.82 1.38
CA ALA A 107 10.07 -8.63 0.63
C ALA A 107 8.82 -8.98 1.47
N GLY A 108 8.89 -10.05 2.28
CA GLY A 108 7.81 -10.49 3.17
C GLY A 108 7.41 -9.42 4.19
N PRO A 109 8.34 -8.93 5.03
CA PRO A 109 8.09 -7.82 5.97
C PRO A 109 7.49 -6.57 5.32
N PHE A 110 8.00 -6.15 4.15
CA PHE A 110 7.45 -4.99 3.43
C PHE A 110 6.01 -5.24 2.95
N ALA A 111 5.71 -6.44 2.46
CA ALA A 111 4.36 -6.80 2.04
C ALA A 111 3.39 -6.80 3.23
N ALA A 112 3.78 -7.44 4.34
CA ALA A 112 2.98 -7.50 5.56
C ALA A 112 2.71 -6.10 6.13
N SER A 113 3.75 -5.26 6.22
CA SER A 113 3.65 -3.86 6.64
C SER A 113 2.68 -3.08 5.75
N GLY A 114 2.80 -3.23 4.43
CA GLY A 114 1.94 -2.53 3.47
C GLY A 114 0.45 -2.91 3.60
N VAL A 115 0.17 -4.21 3.80
CA VAL A 115 -1.19 -4.71 4.06
C VAL A 115 -1.72 -4.16 5.39
N MET A 116 -0.94 -4.21 6.47
CA MET A 116 -1.36 -3.73 7.79
C MET A 116 -1.64 -2.23 7.78
N LEU A 117 -0.81 -1.41 7.12
CA LEU A 117 -1.06 0.03 7.00
C LEU A 117 -2.36 0.31 6.23
N ARG A 118 -2.61 -0.39 5.12
CA ARG A 118 -3.89 -0.26 4.39
C ARG A 118 -5.08 -0.68 5.23
N ALA A 119 -4.96 -1.78 5.99
CA ALA A 119 -6.02 -2.21 6.90
C ALA A 119 -6.26 -1.19 8.03
N SER A 120 -5.20 -0.60 8.59
CA SER A 120 -5.29 0.40 9.67
C SER A 120 -5.95 1.71 9.22
N SER A 121 -5.80 2.08 7.94
CA SER A 121 -6.43 3.28 7.39
C SER A 121 -7.95 3.22 7.44
N GLY A 122 -8.54 2.03 7.25
CA GLY A 122 -9.98 1.81 7.27
C GLY A 122 -10.62 1.80 8.67
N TRP A 123 -9.84 1.91 9.74
CA TRP A 123 -10.37 1.84 11.11
C TRP A 123 -11.06 3.15 11.53
N ARG A 124 -12.27 3.36 10.99
CA ARG A 124 -13.11 4.56 11.14
C ARG A 124 -13.26 5.04 12.60
N ARG A 125 -13.24 4.10 13.55
CA ARG A 125 -13.39 4.36 15.00
C ARG A 125 -12.28 5.24 15.60
N TYR A 126 -11.08 5.27 15.01
CA TYR A 126 -9.97 6.11 15.49
C TYR A 126 -9.84 7.44 14.74
N TRP A 127 -10.43 7.53 13.55
CA TRP A 127 -10.23 8.66 12.64
C TRP A 127 -11.38 9.68 12.68
N GLY A 128 -12.57 9.32 13.19
CA GLY A 128 -13.82 10.07 13.03
C GLY A 128 -13.97 11.48 13.62
N ARG A 129 -12.98 12.08 14.30
CA ARG A 129 -13.02 13.51 14.69
C ARG A 129 -11.62 14.11 14.75
N THR A 130 -11.35 15.10 13.90
CA THR A 130 -10.12 15.91 13.84
C THR A 130 -10.07 16.90 15.00
N ASP A 131 -10.19 16.39 16.23
CA ASP A 131 -10.07 17.21 17.42
C ASP A 131 -8.61 17.20 17.90
N ARG A 132 -8.04 18.38 18.20
CA ARG A 132 -6.63 18.53 18.61
C ARG A 132 -6.29 17.68 19.85
N ARG A 133 -7.30 17.42 20.69
CA ARG A 133 -7.22 16.53 21.87
C ARG A 133 -7.00 15.06 21.55
N ASN A 134 -7.32 14.60 20.33
CA ASN A 134 -7.23 13.20 19.93
C ASN A 134 -5.94 12.85 19.17
N TRP A 135 -4.92 13.72 19.16
CA TRP A 135 -3.65 13.45 18.48
C TRP A 135 -2.83 12.35 19.18
N ALA A 136 -2.79 12.37 20.52
CA ALA A 136 -2.06 11.37 21.32
C ALA A 136 -2.49 9.91 21.03
N PRO A 137 -3.80 9.55 21.04
CA PRO A 137 -4.21 8.19 20.71
C PRO A 137 -3.93 7.81 19.25
N ARG A 138 -3.96 8.76 18.30
CA ARG A 138 -3.60 8.49 16.90
C ARG A 138 -2.11 8.13 16.77
N VAL A 139 -1.24 8.86 17.45
CA VAL A 139 0.20 8.56 17.49
C VAL A 139 0.45 7.23 18.19
N LEU A 140 -0.26 6.95 19.28
CA LEU A 140 -0.15 5.68 19.99
C LEU A 140 -0.55 4.48 19.12
N VAL A 141 -1.65 4.58 18.37
CA VAL A 141 -2.07 3.53 17.43
C VAL A 141 -1.05 3.36 16.31
N LEU A 142 -0.51 4.46 15.78
CA LEU A 142 0.53 4.41 14.76
C LEU A 142 1.80 3.71 15.30
N ALA A 143 2.23 4.10 16.50
CA ALA A 143 3.38 3.50 17.18
C ALA A 143 3.14 2.01 17.48
N ALA A 144 1.95 1.64 17.98
CA ALA A 144 1.58 0.25 18.22
C ALA A 144 1.56 -0.56 16.91
N THR A 145 1.09 0.04 15.80
CA THR A 145 1.12 -0.60 14.48
C THR A 145 2.55 -0.81 14.01
N VAL A 146 3.42 0.19 14.15
CA VAL A 146 4.85 0.10 13.81
C VAL A 146 5.56 -0.96 14.66
N VAL A 147 5.31 -0.98 15.98
CA VAL A 147 5.85 -1.99 16.89
C VAL A 147 5.34 -3.39 16.53
N GLY A 148 4.04 -3.52 16.21
CA GLY A 148 3.45 -4.78 15.76
C GLY A 148 4.12 -5.30 14.48
N ILE A 149 4.32 -4.43 13.49
CA ILE A 149 5.03 -4.76 12.25
C ILE A 149 6.47 -5.20 12.56
N ALA A 150 7.18 -4.48 13.43
CA ALA A 150 8.54 -4.81 13.81
C ALA A 150 8.63 -6.19 14.49
N ILE A 151 7.74 -6.49 15.43
CA ILE A 151 7.69 -7.80 16.11
C ILE A 151 7.41 -8.92 15.10
N VAL A 152 6.40 -8.75 14.24
CA VAL A 152 6.06 -9.76 13.21
C VAL A 152 7.24 -9.96 12.26
N SER A 153 7.92 -8.88 11.85
CA SER A 153 9.10 -8.97 11.00
C SER A 153 10.24 -9.72 11.67
N ILE A 154 10.56 -9.41 12.93
CA ILE A 154 11.62 -10.09 13.68
C ILE A 154 11.31 -11.58 13.81
N VAL A 155 10.08 -11.93 14.20
CA VAL A 155 9.66 -13.34 14.34
C VAL A 155 9.77 -14.06 13.00
N ALA A 156 9.27 -13.47 11.91
CA ALA A 156 9.37 -14.06 10.58
C ALA A 156 10.82 -14.27 10.15
N THR A 157 11.70 -13.29 10.36
CA THR A 157 13.13 -13.42 10.06
C THR A 157 13.79 -14.53 10.86
N ILE A 158 13.50 -14.64 12.16
CA ILE A 158 14.02 -15.71 13.02
C ILE A 158 13.56 -17.09 12.51
N VAL A 159 12.27 -17.23 12.17
CA VAL A 159 11.72 -18.49 11.66
C VAL A 159 12.39 -18.88 10.34
N ILE A 160 12.54 -17.95 9.39
CA ILE A 160 13.20 -18.21 8.11
C ILE A 160 14.67 -18.61 8.33
N ALA A 161 15.41 -17.87 9.15
CA ALA A 161 16.80 -18.17 9.45
C ALA A 161 16.95 -19.55 10.10
N TYR A 162 16.06 -19.89 11.03
CA TYR A 162 16.03 -21.21 11.67
C TYR A 162 15.75 -22.33 10.66
N LEU A 163 14.77 -22.16 9.77
CA LEU A 163 14.44 -23.15 8.74
C LEU A 163 15.61 -23.36 7.77
N LEU A 164 16.29 -22.28 7.36
CA LEU A 164 17.49 -22.38 6.53
C LEU A 164 18.63 -23.11 7.24
N LEU A 165 18.83 -22.85 8.54
CA LEU A 165 19.83 -23.53 9.35
C LEU A 165 19.54 -25.03 9.45
N VAL A 166 18.29 -25.41 9.74
CA VAL A 166 17.84 -26.81 9.77
C VAL A 166 18.02 -27.47 8.41
N PHE A 167 17.68 -26.77 7.33
CA PHE A 167 17.84 -27.29 5.97
C PHE A 167 19.32 -27.54 5.64
N VAL A 168 20.21 -26.59 5.89
CA VAL A 168 21.66 -26.72 5.65
C VAL A 168 22.25 -27.86 6.49
N TRP A 169 21.85 -27.96 7.76
CA TRP A 169 22.26 -29.05 8.64
C TRP A 169 21.78 -30.42 8.15
N SER A 170 20.54 -30.50 7.68
CA SER A 170 19.96 -31.75 7.16
C SER A 170 20.66 -32.19 5.87
N TRP A 171 21.00 -31.21 5.02
CA TRP A 171 21.74 -31.44 3.79
C TRP A 171 23.16 -31.93 4.04
N SER A 172 23.88 -31.35 5.01
CA SER A 172 25.25 -31.77 5.33
C SER A 172 25.31 -33.21 5.82
N TRP A 173 24.34 -33.64 6.63
CA TRP A 173 24.20 -35.04 7.05
C TRP A 173 23.99 -35.98 5.86
N SER A 174 23.14 -35.61 4.90
CA SER A 174 22.88 -36.40 3.70
C SER A 174 24.09 -36.59 2.78
N LEU A 175 25.09 -35.71 2.84
CA LEU A 175 26.32 -35.82 2.03
C LEU A 175 27.39 -36.69 2.71
N SER A 176 27.26 -36.92 4.02
CA SER A 176 28.25 -37.64 4.82
C SER A 176 27.97 -39.15 4.98
N ASN A 177 26.77 -39.59 4.60
CA ASN A 177 26.35 -40.99 4.52
C ASN A 177 26.28 -41.44 3.06
#